data_AF-F6HC63-F1
#
_entry.id   AF-F6HC63-F1
#
_cell.length_a   1.000
_cell.length_b   1.000
_cell.length_c   1.000
_cell.angle_alpha   90.00
_cell.angle_beta   90.00
_cell.angle_gamma   90.00
#
_symmetry.space_group_name_H-M   'P 1'
#
loop_
_entity.id
_entity.type
_entity.pdbx_description
1 polymer ?
#
loop_
_entity_poly.entity_id
_entity_poly.type
_entity_poly.pdbx_seq_one_letter_code
_entity_poly.pdbx_strand_id
1 'polypeptide(L)'
;MARGHRIESVPELPLVIGDSAESVEKTSAAIDILKQVGAYPDVEKAKDSHGIRPEKGKMRNRRYISRKGPLIVYDTEGAKLVKAFRNIPGVEVANVKRLNLLKLAPGGHLGRFIIWTKSAIEKVDSIYGSFDKTSEKKKGYLLPRAKMVNADLARIINSDEVQSVVRPIKKEMKRAPMKKNPLKNLNTMLKLNPYAKTTRRMALLAEAQRVKAKKEKLDKRKGLKAAAKKAAGENDDAQVERRVVMEIEVLGLPMMTNMGLSGSSGPSLLMEGLMPITLMAHTHIESTHLAASMLSNCQASHFRNLFIYLSIFIFHFILFYLILLSHIF
;
A
#
# COMPACT_ATOMS: atom_id res chain seq x y z
N MET A 1 16.77 15.68 11.44
CA MET A 1 15.81 15.64 10.30
C MET A 1 14.36 15.39 10.67
N ALA A 2 14.02 14.34 11.46
CA ALA A 2 12.62 13.95 11.71
C ALA A 2 11.69 15.07 12.22
N ARG A 3 12.17 15.96 13.10
CA ARG A 3 11.41 17.13 13.58
C ARG A 3 11.23 18.23 12.52
N GLY A 4 12.00 18.17 11.44
CA GLY A 4 11.97 19.13 10.34
C GLY A 4 13.00 20.25 10.42
N HIS A 5 14.08 20.13 11.19
CA HIS A 5 15.21 21.07 11.13
C HIS A 5 16.04 20.85 9.86
N ARG A 6 16.50 21.94 9.22
CA ARG A 6 17.43 21.90 8.07
C ARG A 6 18.87 21.94 8.59
N ILE A 7 19.56 20.79 8.57
CA ILE A 7 20.89 20.60 9.19
C ILE A 7 21.88 19.92 8.24
N GLU A 8 21.61 19.92 6.93
CA GLU A 8 22.42 19.23 5.92
C GLU A 8 23.82 19.82 5.76
N SER A 9 23.96 21.14 5.96
CA SER A 9 25.22 21.87 5.88
C SER A 9 26.02 21.92 7.19
N VAL A 10 25.50 21.32 8.28
CA VAL A 10 26.14 21.36 9.60
C VAL A 10 27.24 20.28 9.64
N PRO A 11 28.48 20.61 10.08
CA PRO A 11 29.61 19.68 10.01
C PRO A 11 29.47 18.48 10.96
N GLU A 12 28.93 18.70 12.16
CA GLU A 12 28.83 17.66 13.20
C GLU A 12 27.64 17.88 14.15
N LEU A 13 27.25 16.82 14.84
CA LEU A 13 26.24 16.84 15.90
C LEU A 13 26.75 16.00 17.08
N PRO A 14 26.73 16.52 18.32
CA PRO A 14 26.28 17.85 18.74
C PRO A 14 27.20 18.97 18.24
N LEU A 15 26.61 20.09 17.84
CA LEU A 15 27.37 21.24 17.34
C LEU A 15 27.88 22.12 18.48
N VAL A 16 29.19 22.30 18.57
CA VAL A 16 29.86 23.12 19.59
C VAL A 16 30.57 24.31 18.93
N ILE A 17 30.34 25.51 19.46
CA ILE A 17 30.98 26.76 19.02
C ILE A 17 31.89 27.32 20.12
N GLY A 18 32.91 28.07 19.72
CA GLY A 18 33.82 28.73 20.65
C GLY A 18 33.13 29.77 21.54
N ASP A 19 33.67 29.97 22.74
CA ASP A 19 33.11 30.91 23.72
C ASP A 19 33.19 32.38 23.29
N SER A 20 33.95 32.69 22.23
CA SER A 20 33.95 33.99 21.57
C SER A 20 32.55 34.41 21.10
N ALA A 21 31.67 33.45 20.79
CA ALA A 21 30.28 33.71 20.44
C ALA A 21 29.48 34.38 21.57
N GLU A 22 29.84 34.15 22.84
CA GLU A 22 29.13 34.73 23.99
C GLU A 22 29.28 36.26 24.08
N SER A 23 30.38 36.79 23.52
CA SER A 23 30.71 38.22 23.51
C SER A 23 30.03 39.01 22.38
N VAL A 24 29.30 38.34 21.49
CA VAL A 24 28.67 38.97 20.32
C VAL A 24 27.47 39.83 20.73
N GLU A 25 27.50 41.11 20.38
CA GLU A 25 26.42 42.07 20.71
C GLU A 25 25.47 42.33 19.55
N LYS A 26 25.98 42.36 18.31
CA LYS A 26 25.22 42.77 17.13
C LYS A 26 24.55 41.58 16.46
N THR A 27 23.29 41.76 16.04
CA THR A 27 22.51 40.74 15.32
C THR A 27 23.15 40.38 13.97
N SER A 28 23.80 41.33 13.28
CA SER A 28 24.51 41.06 12.03
C SER A 28 25.61 40.03 12.20
N ALA A 29 26.50 40.24 13.19
CA ALA A 29 27.56 39.31 13.53
C ALA A 29 27.02 37.93 13.95
N ALA A 30 25.89 37.89 14.68
CA ALA A 30 25.23 36.64 15.03
C ALA A 30 24.70 35.88 13.80
N ILE A 31 24.18 36.58 12.79
CA ILE A 31 23.77 35.98 11.51
C ILE A 31 24.98 35.42 10.76
N ASP A 32 26.10 36.15 10.75
CA ASP A 32 27.32 35.71 10.06
C ASP A 32 27.89 34.43 10.68
N ILE A 33 27.88 34.32 12.01
CA ILE A 33 28.25 33.08 12.72
C ILE A 33 27.35 31.92 12.30
N LEU A 34 26.03 32.12 12.26
CA LEU A 34 25.09 31.06 11.86
C LEU A 34 25.27 30.63 10.41
N LYS A 35 25.68 31.55 9.52
CA LYS A 35 26.01 31.23 8.13
C LYS A 35 27.30 30.42 8.03
N GLN A 36 28.35 30.84 8.75
CA GLN A 36 29.64 30.14 8.78
C GLN A 36 29.49 28.70 9.31
N VAL A 37 28.66 28.51 10.33
CA VAL A 37 28.42 27.21 10.95
C VAL A 37 27.43 26.34 10.13
N GLY A 38 26.79 26.90 9.10
CA GLY A 38 25.81 26.19 8.28
C GLY A 38 24.45 25.98 8.95
N ALA A 39 24.14 26.73 10.02
CA ALA A 39 22.87 26.69 10.75
C ALA A 39 21.82 27.68 10.20
N TYR A 40 22.23 28.63 9.36
CA TYR A 40 21.37 29.67 8.79
C TYR A 40 20.18 29.15 7.95
N PRO A 41 20.27 28.03 7.19
CA PRO A 41 19.12 27.50 6.46
C PRO A 41 17.92 27.12 7.34
N ASP A 42 18.14 26.76 8.61
CA ASP A 42 17.06 26.49 9.58
C ASP A 42 16.38 27.79 10.04
N VAL A 43 17.14 28.87 10.13
CA VAL A 43 16.64 30.22 10.47
C VAL A 43 15.84 30.81 9.32
N GLU A 44 16.31 30.68 8.08
CA GLU A 44 15.56 31.08 6.88
C GLU A 44 14.22 30.36 6.82
N LYS A 45 14.21 29.04 7.06
CA LYS A 45 12.96 28.27 7.16
C LYS A 45 12.02 28.80 8.24
N ALA A 46 12.54 29.23 9.39
CA ALA A 46 11.71 29.83 10.44
C ALA A 46 11.17 31.20 10.03
N LYS A 47 11.97 32.02 9.34
CA LYS A 47 11.59 33.32 8.78
C LYS A 47 10.45 33.17 7.77
N ASP A 48 10.59 32.26 6.82
CA ASP A 48 9.59 32.03 5.76
C ASP A 48 8.29 31.42 6.30
N SER A 49 8.38 30.69 7.43
CA SER A 49 7.21 30.08 8.06
C SER A 49 6.28 31.04 8.81
N HIS A 50 6.59 32.34 8.80
CA HIS A 50 5.83 33.35 9.51
C HIS A 50 4.43 33.53 8.89
N GLY A 51 3.43 32.87 9.48
CA GLY A 51 2.07 32.86 9.00
C GLY A 51 1.10 33.58 9.93
N ILE A 52 -0.02 34.05 9.37
CA ILE A 52 -1.15 34.56 10.16
C ILE A 52 -1.93 33.38 10.73
N ARG A 53 -2.15 33.38 12.06
CA ARG A 53 -2.97 32.38 12.74
C ARG A 53 -4.42 32.45 12.26
N PRO A 54 -5.03 31.32 11.90
CA PRO A 54 -6.44 31.29 11.57
C PRO A 54 -7.32 31.59 12.80
N GLU A 55 -8.59 31.91 12.55
CA GLU A 55 -9.64 32.06 13.57
C GLU A 55 -9.47 33.22 14.59
N LYS A 56 -10.29 33.17 15.65
CA LYS A 56 -10.38 34.13 16.76
C LYS A 56 -9.08 34.28 17.56
N GLY A 57 -8.09 33.42 17.36
CA GLY A 57 -6.75 33.58 17.94
C GLY A 57 -6.09 34.90 17.56
N LYS A 58 -6.36 35.37 16.33
CA LYS A 58 -5.81 36.62 15.77
C LYS A 58 -6.14 37.86 16.61
N MET A 59 -7.36 37.91 17.17
CA MET A 59 -7.84 39.04 17.99
C MET A 59 -7.22 39.07 19.40
N ARG A 60 -6.65 37.95 19.86
CA ARG A 60 -6.13 37.79 21.23
C ARG A 60 -4.61 37.93 21.30
N ASN A 61 -4.04 38.88 20.57
CA ASN A 61 -2.58 39.13 20.47
C ASN A 61 -1.74 37.91 20.04
N ARG A 62 -2.35 36.95 19.34
CA ARG A 62 -1.71 35.71 18.84
C ARG A 62 -1.84 35.62 17.32
N ARG A 63 -1.70 36.76 16.64
CA ARG A 63 -1.87 36.92 15.20
C ARG A 63 -0.86 36.11 14.39
N TYR A 64 0.35 35.93 14.86
CA TYR A 64 1.40 35.27 14.10
C TYR A 64 1.80 33.92 14.70
N ILE A 65 2.20 33.00 13.83
CA ILE A 65 2.80 31.71 14.15
C ILE A 65 4.10 31.57 13.37
N SER A 66 5.12 31.04 14.02
CA SER A 66 6.42 30.76 13.41
C SER A 66 6.96 29.44 13.94
N ARG A 67 7.77 28.77 13.12
CA ARG A 67 8.46 27.54 13.52
C ARG A 67 9.57 27.85 14.52
N LYS A 68 9.90 26.85 15.34
CA LYS A 68 11.03 26.89 16.27
C LYS A 68 12.28 26.39 15.55
N GLY A 69 13.24 27.28 15.34
CA GLY A 69 14.55 27.00 14.77
C GLY A 69 15.57 26.58 15.85
N PRO A 70 16.86 26.91 15.67
CA PRO A 70 17.91 26.45 16.55
C PRO A 70 17.77 27.03 17.97
N LEU A 71 18.19 26.23 18.96
CA LEU A 71 18.33 26.67 20.35
C LEU A 71 19.80 26.87 20.64
N ILE A 72 20.19 28.07 21.04
CA ILE A 72 21.56 28.38 21.43
C ILE A 72 21.67 28.26 22.95
N VAL A 73 22.60 27.45 23.41
CA VAL A 73 22.87 27.24 24.83
C VAL A 73 24.22 27.82 25.19
N TYR A 74 24.20 28.73 26.18
CA TYR A 74 25.37 29.43 26.72
C TYR A 74 25.46 29.24 28.23
N ASP A 75 26.60 29.55 28.83
CA ASP A 75 26.79 29.42 30.28
C ASP A 75 26.85 30.77 31.02
N THR A 76 27.55 31.77 30.49
CA THR A 76 27.80 33.02 31.23
C THR A 76 26.50 33.77 31.54
N GLU A 77 26.29 34.13 32.80
CA GLU A 77 25.13 34.91 33.21
C GLU A 77 25.26 36.35 32.70
N GLY A 78 24.21 36.86 32.04
CA GLY A 78 24.24 38.21 31.44
C GLY A 78 25.00 38.31 30.12
N ALA A 79 25.32 37.19 29.46
CA ALA A 79 26.01 37.18 28.17
C ALA A 79 25.35 38.11 27.14
N LYS A 80 26.18 38.90 26.45
CA LYS A 80 25.79 39.85 25.40
C LYS A 80 25.11 39.14 24.22
N LEU A 81 25.47 37.88 23.99
CA LEU A 81 24.84 36.94 23.06
C LEU A 81 23.31 36.96 23.12
N VAL A 82 22.72 37.05 24.32
CA VAL A 82 21.25 37.03 24.46
C VAL A 82 20.59 38.17 23.68
N LYS A 83 21.21 39.35 23.65
CA LYS A 83 20.68 40.50 22.90
C LYS A 83 20.84 40.30 21.39
N ALA A 84 21.98 39.78 20.95
CA ALA A 84 22.26 39.55 19.54
C ALA A 84 21.30 38.53 18.90
N PHE A 85 21.09 37.38 19.57
CA PHE A 85 20.32 36.26 19.00
C PHE A 85 18.81 36.33 19.25
N ARG A 86 18.33 37.12 20.22
CA ARG A 86 16.89 37.21 20.54
C ARG A 86 16.04 37.76 19.39
N ASN A 87 16.61 38.63 18.55
CA ASN A 87 15.87 39.25 17.45
C ASN A 87 15.82 38.38 16.17
N ILE A 88 16.55 37.26 16.14
CA ILE A 88 16.60 36.39 14.96
C ILE A 88 15.34 35.49 14.95
N PRO A 89 14.60 35.40 13.82
CA PRO A 89 13.36 34.64 13.76
C PRO A 89 13.56 33.16 14.06
N GLY A 90 12.75 32.62 14.97
CA GLY A 90 12.76 31.20 15.32
C GLY A 90 13.91 30.74 16.21
N VAL A 91 14.95 31.56 16.39
CA VAL A 91 16.07 31.26 17.29
C VAL A 91 15.65 31.52 18.72
N GLU A 92 16.00 30.60 19.62
CA GLU A 92 15.83 30.82 21.05
C GLU A 92 17.17 30.65 21.76
N VAL A 93 17.29 31.31 22.90
CA VAL A 93 18.48 31.26 23.75
C VAL A 93 18.11 30.66 25.10
N ALA A 94 18.97 29.79 25.63
CA ALA A 94 18.84 29.21 26.96
C ALA A 94 20.19 29.18 27.65
N ASN A 95 20.19 29.29 28.98
CA ASN A 95 21.39 29.14 29.78
C ASN A 95 21.46 27.71 30.33
N VAL A 96 22.64 27.09 30.36
CA VAL A 96 22.82 25.68 30.79
C VAL A 96 22.26 25.42 32.18
N LYS A 97 22.47 26.35 33.13
CA LYS A 97 22.02 26.20 34.52
C LYS A 97 20.49 26.17 34.63
N ARG A 98 19.79 26.80 33.68
CA ARG A 98 18.33 26.92 33.62
C ARG A 98 17.76 26.38 32.30
N LEU A 99 18.22 25.20 31.91
CA LEU A 99 17.68 24.50 30.74
C LEU A 99 16.22 24.12 30.97
N ASN A 100 15.34 24.64 30.11
CA ASN A 100 13.90 24.38 30.17
C ASN A 100 13.52 23.30 29.16
N LEU A 101 12.78 22.28 29.62
CA LEU A 101 12.24 21.22 28.79
C LEU A 101 11.35 21.75 27.66
N LEU A 102 10.58 22.82 27.89
CA LEU A 102 9.70 23.42 26.87
C LEU A 102 10.48 24.01 25.69
N LYS A 103 11.72 24.44 25.93
CA LYS A 103 12.62 24.91 24.88
C LYS A 103 13.32 23.73 24.21
N LEU A 104 13.74 22.71 24.95
CA LEU A 104 14.41 21.53 24.39
C LEU A 104 13.47 20.68 23.52
N ALA A 105 12.23 20.48 23.97
CA ALA A 105 11.21 19.67 23.31
C ALA A 105 9.90 20.44 23.13
N PRO A 106 9.83 21.40 22.18
CA PRO A 106 8.61 22.18 21.95
C PRO A 106 7.51 21.26 21.43
N GLY A 107 6.35 21.27 22.10
CA GLY A 107 5.23 20.38 21.80
C GLY A 107 5.44 18.93 22.26
N GLY A 108 6.45 18.66 23.09
CA GLY A 108 6.78 17.30 23.55
C GLY A 108 7.60 16.48 22.56
N HIS A 109 7.98 17.06 21.41
CA HIS A 109 8.81 16.37 20.41
C HIS A 109 10.30 16.56 20.69
N LEU A 110 11.02 15.44 20.82
CA LEU A 110 12.47 15.39 20.98
C LEU A 110 13.21 15.76 19.68
N GLY A 111 14.50 16.05 19.78
CA GLY A 111 15.36 16.31 18.60
C GLY A 111 15.24 17.72 18.04
N ARG A 112 15.21 18.74 18.91
CA ARG A 112 15.43 20.12 18.49
C ARG A 112 16.91 20.32 18.12
N PHE A 113 17.18 21.14 17.11
CA PHE A 113 18.56 21.50 16.78
C PHE A 113 19.12 22.47 17.85
N ILE A 114 20.20 22.06 18.52
CA ILE A 114 20.82 22.80 19.62
C ILE A 114 22.28 23.09 19.24
N ILE A 115 22.68 24.34 19.46
CA ILE A 115 24.04 24.83 19.30
C ILE A 115 24.58 25.15 20.69
N TRP A 116 25.70 24.53 21.06
CA TRP A 116 26.31 24.67 22.38
C TRP A 116 27.53 25.59 22.32
N THR A 117 27.72 26.47 23.28
CA THR A 117 29.05 27.05 23.53
C THR A 117 29.95 26.02 24.22
N LYS A 118 31.26 26.14 24.06
CA LYS A 118 32.24 25.22 24.66
C LYS A 118 32.09 25.18 26.19
N SER A 119 32.07 26.35 26.83
CA SER A 119 31.86 26.46 28.27
C SER A 119 30.51 25.88 28.71
N ALA A 120 29.50 25.94 27.84
CA ALA A 120 28.18 25.39 28.13
C ALA A 120 28.18 23.85 28.16
N ILE A 121 28.79 23.19 27.17
CA ILE A 121 28.77 21.73 27.10
C ILE A 121 29.59 21.10 28.23
N GLU A 122 30.72 21.69 28.60
CA GLU A 122 31.56 21.24 29.72
C GLU A 122 30.80 21.27 31.06
N LYS A 123 29.93 22.26 31.24
CA LYS A 123 29.12 22.38 32.47
C LYS A 123 27.92 21.44 32.55
N VAL A 124 27.50 20.83 31.45
CA VAL A 124 26.41 19.85 31.46
C VAL A 124 26.78 18.66 32.35
N ASP A 125 28.03 18.19 32.28
CA ASP A 125 28.51 17.06 33.08
C ASP A 125 28.50 17.37 34.58
N SER A 126 28.94 18.56 35.01
CA SER A 126 28.83 18.99 36.42
C SER A 126 27.38 19.10 36.90
N ILE A 127 26.45 19.56 36.04
CA ILE A 127 25.05 19.78 36.42
C ILE A 127 24.25 18.47 36.53
N TYR A 128 24.47 17.53 35.60
CA TYR A 128 23.67 16.29 35.51
C TYR A 128 24.43 15.05 35.98
N GLY A 129 25.76 15.11 36.08
CA GLY A 129 26.62 13.97 36.37
C GLY A 129 26.81 13.07 35.14
N SER A 130 27.41 11.92 35.39
CA SER A 130 27.54 10.81 34.43
C SER A 130 26.80 9.57 34.97
N PHE A 131 26.89 8.43 34.29
CA PHE A 131 26.30 7.20 34.79
C PHE A 131 26.99 6.68 36.07
N ASP A 132 28.27 7.03 36.25
CA ASP A 132 29.08 6.61 37.40
C ASP A 132 29.19 7.70 38.48
N LYS A 133 29.15 8.97 38.07
CA LYS A 133 29.28 10.13 38.98
C LYS A 133 27.93 10.80 39.20
N THR A 134 27.56 10.97 40.47
CA THR A 134 26.37 11.77 40.86
C THR A 134 26.53 13.23 40.46
N SER A 135 25.43 13.94 40.22
CA SER A 135 25.48 15.36 39.90
C SER A 135 25.95 16.23 41.07
N GLU A 136 26.76 17.24 40.79
CA GLU A 136 27.26 18.19 41.81
C GLU A 136 26.19 19.21 42.21
N LYS A 137 25.40 19.68 41.23
CA LYS A 137 24.43 20.77 41.45
C LYS A 137 23.07 20.31 41.94
N LYS A 138 22.63 19.12 41.54
CA LYS A 138 21.30 18.59 41.84
C LYS A 138 21.40 17.55 42.94
N LYS A 139 20.99 17.91 44.16
CA LYS A 139 21.04 17.00 45.30
C LYS A 139 20.19 15.75 45.05
N GLY A 140 20.80 14.57 45.18
CA GLY A 140 20.12 13.28 45.03
C GLY A 140 19.70 12.93 43.60
N TYR A 141 20.20 13.65 42.59
CA TYR A 141 19.92 13.34 41.19
C TYR A 141 20.96 12.36 40.64
N LEU A 142 20.47 11.35 39.93
CA LEU A 142 21.24 10.37 39.18
C LEU A 142 20.61 10.24 37.79
N LEU A 143 21.44 10.04 36.77
CA LEU A 143 20.96 9.73 35.42
C LEU A 143 20.17 8.41 35.41
N PRO A 144 19.00 8.37 34.76
CA PRO A 144 18.22 7.14 34.66
C PRO A 144 18.97 6.10 33.84
N ARG A 145 19.06 4.88 34.36
CA ARG A 145 19.66 3.75 33.64
C ARG A 145 18.66 3.18 32.62
N ALA A 146 19.13 2.94 31.41
CA ALA A 146 18.34 2.26 30.39
C ALA A 146 18.02 0.83 30.84
N LYS A 147 16.81 0.35 30.54
CA LYS A 147 16.40 -1.04 30.86
C LYS A 147 17.17 -2.08 30.03
N MET A 148 17.63 -1.68 28.84
CA MET A 148 18.46 -2.49 27.95
C MET A 148 19.78 -1.77 27.74
N VAL A 149 20.90 -2.49 27.84
CA VAL A 149 22.24 -1.94 27.55
C VAL A 149 22.39 -1.69 26.05
N ASN A 150 21.99 -2.67 25.24
CA ASN A 150 22.03 -2.60 23.78
C ASN A 150 20.62 -2.41 23.25
N ALA A 151 20.33 -1.26 22.61
CA ALA A 151 19.03 -0.96 22.03
C ALA A 151 18.83 -1.56 20.62
N ASP A 152 19.91 -1.99 19.96
CA ASP A 152 19.86 -2.60 18.64
C ASP A 152 19.41 -4.07 18.74
N LEU A 153 18.08 -4.26 18.66
CA LEU A 153 17.47 -5.58 18.68
C LEU A 153 17.85 -6.41 17.46
N ALA A 154 18.04 -5.79 16.29
CA ALA A 154 18.36 -6.51 15.07
C ALA A 154 19.72 -7.20 15.20
N ARG A 155 20.71 -6.51 15.78
CA ARG A 155 22.02 -7.08 16.07
C ARG A 155 21.95 -8.25 17.06
N ILE A 156 21.17 -8.10 18.14
CA ILE A 156 21.02 -9.17 19.15
C ILE A 156 20.31 -10.39 18.54
N ILE A 157 19.24 -10.17 17.78
CA ILE A 157 18.46 -11.25 17.17
C ILE A 157 19.31 -12.00 16.15
N ASN A 158 20.11 -11.30 15.35
CA ASN A 158 20.93 -11.89 14.30
C ASN A 158 22.31 -12.35 14.77
N SER A 159 22.56 -12.39 16.09
CA SER A 159 23.83 -12.87 16.62
C SER A 159 23.90 -14.40 16.54
N ASP A 160 25.10 -14.94 16.40
CA ASP A 160 25.31 -16.38 16.21
C ASP A 160 24.86 -17.19 17.43
N GLU A 161 24.98 -16.62 18.63
CA GLU A 161 24.53 -17.24 19.88
C GLU A 161 23.02 -17.44 19.90
N VAL A 162 22.26 -16.50 19.34
CA VAL A 162 20.80 -16.62 19.22
C VAL A 162 20.44 -17.53 18.04
N GLN A 163 21.02 -17.28 16.87
CA GLN A 163 20.66 -17.99 15.64
C GLN A 163 21.04 -19.48 15.66
N SER A 164 22.09 -19.88 16.39
CA SER A 164 22.45 -21.29 16.55
C SER A 164 21.43 -22.12 17.34
N VAL A 165 20.65 -21.48 18.21
CA VAL A 165 19.63 -22.14 19.06
C VAL A 165 18.22 -21.98 18.48
N VAL A 166 17.97 -20.90 17.73
CA VAL A 166 16.64 -20.60 17.19
C VAL A 166 16.20 -21.66 16.18
N ARG A 167 14.94 -22.10 16.33
CA ARG A 167 14.32 -23.04 15.40
C ARG A 167 14.09 -22.36 14.04
N PRO A 168 14.24 -23.08 12.92
CA PRO A 168 14.03 -22.52 11.60
C PRO A 168 12.59 -22.02 11.42
N ILE A 169 12.45 -20.98 10.62
CA ILE A 169 11.15 -20.34 10.34
C ILE A 169 10.25 -21.32 9.59
N LYS A 170 9.02 -21.51 10.10
CA LYS A 170 7.96 -22.26 9.39
C LYS A 170 7.38 -21.39 8.28
N LYS A 171 7.69 -21.71 7.03
CA LYS A 171 7.21 -20.96 5.84
C LYS A 171 5.77 -21.26 5.46
N GLU A 172 5.23 -22.40 5.90
CA GLU A 172 3.90 -22.83 5.52
C GLU A 172 2.82 -22.12 6.34
N MET A 173 2.11 -21.18 5.70
CA MET A 173 0.89 -20.60 6.26
C MET A 173 -0.32 -21.45 5.84
N LYS A 174 -0.86 -22.23 6.78
CA LYS A 174 -2.10 -22.99 6.56
C LYS A 174 -3.28 -22.03 6.51
N ARG A 175 -3.86 -21.85 5.33
CA ARG A 175 -5.13 -21.11 5.17
C ARG A 175 -6.31 -21.99 5.56
N ALA A 176 -7.34 -21.38 6.14
CA ALA A 176 -8.59 -22.08 6.40
C ALA A 176 -9.16 -22.61 5.06
N PRO A 177 -9.35 -23.93 4.91
CA PRO A 177 -9.89 -24.47 3.68
C PRO A 177 -11.38 -24.12 3.57
N MET A 178 -11.79 -23.55 2.44
CA MET A 178 -13.22 -23.39 2.15
C MET A 178 -13.86 -24.76 1.96
N LYS A 179 -14.85 -25.09 2.79
CA LYS A 179 -15.60 -26.35 2.70
C LYS A 179 -16.46 -26.35 1.44
N LYS A 180 -16.03 -27.07 0.41
CA LYS A 180 -16.81 -27.28 -0.82
C LYS A 180 -17.88 -28.35 -0.58
N ASN A 181 -19.07 -28.16 -1.11
CA ASN A 181 -20.14 -29.17 -1.02
C ASN A 181 -19.83 -30.35 -1.93
N PRO A 182 -19.67 -31.60 -1.41
CA PRO A 182 -19.30 -32.76 -2.22
C PRO A 182 -20.40 -33.20 -3.18
N LEU A 183 -21.68 -33.02 -2.84
CA LEU A 183 -22.78 -33.41 -3.73
C LEU A 183 -22.81 -32.55 -5.00
N LYS A 184 -22.40 -31.28 -4.88
CA LYS A 184 -22.30 -30.33 -5.99
C LYS A 184 -20.93 -30.36 -6.68
N ASN A 185 -19.85 -30.72 -5.98
CA ASN A 185 -18.48 -30.73 -6.51
C ASN A 185 -17.89 -32.15 -6.57
N LEU A 186 -17.80 -32.69 -7.79
CA LEU A 186 -17.33 -34.07 -8.02
C LEU A 186 -15.93 -34.33 -7.46
N ASN A 187 -14.95 -33.44 -7.65
CA ASN A 187 -13.59 -33.65 -7.14
C ASN A 187 -13.55 -33.74 -5.62
N THR A 188 -14.41 -32.97 -4.94
CA THR A 188 -14.56 -33.05 -3.49
C THR A 188 -15.23 -34.35 -3.07
N MET A 189 -16.25 -34.81 -3.79
CA MET A 189 -16.87 -36.12 -3.56
C MET A 189 -15.85 -37.25 -3.75
N LEU A 190 -15.06 -37.23 -4.81
CA LEU A 190 -14.09 -38.28 -5.10
C LEU A 190 -12.95 -38.33 -4.08
N LYS A 191 -12.54 -37.17 -3.57
CA LYS A 191 -11.56 -37.08 -2.48
C LYS A 191 -12.09 -37.71 -1.18
N LEU A 192 -13.39 -37.60 -0.91
CA LEU A 192 -14.03 -38.15 0.28
C LEU A 192 -14.45 -39.62 0.11
N ASN A 193 -15.00 -39.96 -1.05
CA ASN A 193 -15.51 -41.28 -1.41
C ASN A 193 -15.17 -41.61 -2.88
N PRO A 194 -14.09 -42.37 -3.14
CA PRO A 194 -13.70 -42.75 -4.49
C PRO A 194 -14.70 -43.69 -5.17
N TYR A 195 -15.44 -44.51 -4.41
CA TYR A 195 -16.43 -45.45 -4.95
C TYR A 195 -17.61 -44.74 -5.61
N ALA A 196 -17.90 -43.49 -5.25
CA ALA A 196 -18.91 -42.67 -5.90
C ALA A 196 -18.71 -42.54 -7.42
N LYS A 197 -17.46 -42.64 -7.91
CA LYS A 197 -17.14 -42.67 -9.34
C LYS A 197 -17.73 -43.90 -10.02
N THR A 198 -17.51 -45.07 -9.43
CA THR A 198 -17.97 -46.36 -9.96
C THR A 198 -19.49 -46.43 -9.92
N THR A 199 -20.10 -46.05 -8.80
CA THR A 199 -21.57 -46.01 -8.66
C THR A 199 -22.21 -45.09 -9.71
N ARG A 200 -21.67 -43.87 -9.90
CA ARG A 200 -22.18 -42.94 -10.92
C ARG A 200 -22.00 -43.50 -12.34
N ARG A 201 -20.87 -44.15 -12.63
CA ARG A 201 -20.63 -44.79 -13.94
C ARG A 201 -21.62 -45.92 -14.20
N MET A 202 -21.85 -46.79 -13.22
CA MET A 202 -22.83 -47.88 -13.33
C MET A 202 -24.24 -47.33 -13.55
N ALA A 203 -24.63 -46.26 -12.83
CA ALA A 203 -25.92 -45.60 -12.99
C ALA A 203 -26.11 -45.02 -14.41
N LEU A 204 -25.10 -44.33 -14.95
CA LEU A 204 -25.15 -43.79 -16.31
C LEU A 204 -25.26 -44.88 -17.39
N LEU A 205 -24.53 -45.99 -17.23
CA LEU A 205 -24.63 -47.13 -18.15
C LEU A 205 -26.03 -47.76 -18.11
N ALA A 206 -26.59 -47.94 -16.91
CA ALA A 206 -27.93 -48.46 -16.75
C ALA A 206 -29.00 -47.50 -17.33
N GLU A 207 -28.83 -46.19 -17.16
CA GLU A 207 -29.72 -45.18 -17.74
C GLU A 207 -29.67 -45.18 -19.27
N ALA A 208 -28.47 -45.23 -19.86
CA ALA A 208 -28.30 -45.34 -21.30
C ALA A 208 -28.99 -46.59 -21.88
N GLN A 209 -28.90 -47.72 -21.19
CA GLN A 209 -29.62 -48.95 -21.56
C GLN A 209 -31.14 -48.76 -21.48
N ARG A 210 -31.66 -48.12 -20.41
CA ARG A 210 -33.10 -47.84 -20.27
C ARG A 210 -33.63 -46.91 -21.37
N VAL A 211 -32.88 -45.87 -21.72
CA VAL A 211 -33.27 -44.93 -22.80
C VAL A 211 -33.29 -45.65 -24.15
N LYS A 212 -32.29 -46.48 -24.46
CA LYS A 212 -32.27 -47.31 -25.68
C LYS A 212 -33.49 -48.23 -25.73
N ALA A 213 -33.76 -48.99 -24.67
CA ALA A 213 -34.92 -49.88 -24.60
C ALA A 213 -36.26 -49.13 -24.73
N LYS A 214 -36.38 -47.93 -24.15
CA LYS A 214 -37.57 -47.08 -24.31
C LYS A 214 -37.73 -46.58 -25.74
N LYS A 215 -36.64 -46.19 -26.40
CA LYS A 215 -36.63 -45.75 -27.80
C LYS A 215 -37.05 -46.89 -28.73
N GLU A 216 -36.47 -48.08 -28.57
CA GLU A 216 -36.85 -49.27 -29.36
C GLU A 216 -38.32 -49.66 -29.17
N LYS A 217 -38.85 -49.58 -27.93
CA LYS A 217 -40.28 -49.79 -27.67
C LYS A 217 -41.15 -48.73 -28.33
N LEU A 218 -40.73 -47.46 -28.31
CA LEU A 218 -41.44 -46.37 -28.99
C LEU A 218 -41.42 -46.54 -30.51
N ASP A 219 -40.29 -46.94 -31.08
CA ASP A 219 -40.10 -47.14 -32.52
C ASP A 219 -40.90 -48.35 -33.01
N LYS A 220 -40.97 -49.44 -32.23
CA LYS A 220 -41.90 -50.57 -32.50
C LYS A 220 -43.36 -50.13 -32.46
N ARG A 221 -43.76 -49.30 -31.48
CA ARG A 221 -45.12 -48.73 -31.43
C ARG A 221 -45.41 -47.78 -32.59
N LYS A 222 -44.44 -47.00 -33.05
CA LYS A 222 -44.57 -46.15 -34.25
C LYS A 222 -44.64 -46.98 -35.53
N GLY A 223 -43.85 -48.05 -35.65
CA GLY A 223 -43.91 -49.00 -36.75
C GLY A 223 -45.25 -49.74 -36.84
N LEU A 224 -45.80 -50.17 -35.70
CA LEU A 224 -47.15 -50.76 -35.62
C LEU A 224 -48.25 -49.75 -35.98
N LYS A 225 -48.12 -48.48 -35.55
CA LYS A 225 -49.04 -47.41 -35.98
C LYS A 225 -48.93 -47.10 -37.47
N ALA A 226 -47.73 -47.09 -38.04
CA ALA A 226 -47.52 -46.90 -39.48
C ALA A 226 -48.07 -48.08 -40.31
N ALA A 227 -47.93 -49.31 -39.80
CA ALA A 227 -48.52 -50.51 -40.41
C ALA A 227 -50.06 -50.51 -40.29
N ALA A 228 -50.62 -50.09 -39.16
CA ALA A 228 -52.06 -49.92 -38.99
C ALA A 228 -52.64 -48.81 -39.89
N LYS A 229 -51.88 -47.72 -40.11
CA LYS A 229 -52.26 -46.65 -41.06
C LYS A 229 -52.23 -47.13 -42.51
N LYS A 230 -51.26 -47.98 -42.89
CA LYS A 230 -51.22 -48.66 -44.21
C LYS A 230 -52.33 -49.69 -44.41
N ALA A 231 -52.75 -50.40 -43.36
CA ALA A 231 -53.85 -51.37 -43.42
C ALA A 231 -55.25 -50.71 -43.48
N ALA A 232 -55.38 -49.45 -43.05
CA ALA A 232 -56.63 -48.69 -43.09
C ALA A 232 -56.89 -47.98 -44.44
N GLY A 233 -56.00 -48.10 -45.43
CA GLY A 233 -56.23 -47.55 -46.78
C GLY A 233 -56.41 -46.04 -46.82
N GLU A 234 -55.58 -45.29 -46.10
CA GLU A 234 -55.54 -43.82 -46.22
C GLU A 234 -54.38 -43.44 -47.16
N ASN A 235 -54.70 -43.15 -48.42
CA ASN A 235 -53.75 -42.62 -49.40
C ASN A 235 -53.21 -41.25 -48.93
N ASP A 236 -51.90 -41.07 -49.05
CA ASP A 236 -51.10 -39.95 -48.52
C ASP A 236 -51.33 -38.59 -49.24
N ASP A 237 -52.39 -38.42 -50.03
CA ASP A 237 -52.54 -37.24 -50.89
C ASP A 237 -53.22 -36.03 -50.23
N ALA A 238 -53.82 -36.17 -49.03
CA ALA A 238 -54.54 -35.08 -48.34
C ALA A 238 -53.78 -34.42 -47.17
N GLN A 239 -52.60 -34.91 -46.79
CA GLN A 239 -51.82 -34.38 -45.65
C GLN A 239 -50.69 -33.42 -46.06
N VAL A 240 -50.30 -33.41 -47.34
CA VAL A 240 -49.27 -32.49 -47.85
C VAL A 240 -49.79 -31.05 -47.95
N GLU A 241 -51.06 -30.84 -48.33
CA GLU A 241 -51.64 -29.48 -48.40
C GLU A 241 -51.94 -28.85 -47.03
N ARG A 242 -52.26 -29.64 -45.98
CA ARG A 242 -52.49 -29.08 -44.62
C ARG A 242 -51.22 -28.77 -43.84
N ARG A 243 -50.09 -29.41 -44.18
CA ARG A 243 -48.80 -29.11 -43.56
C ARG A 243 -48.21 -27.79 -44.09
N VAL A 244 -48.44 -27.47 -45.36
CA VAL A 244 -48.01 -26.18 -45.95
C VAL A 244 -48.83 -24.99 -45.42
N VAL A 245 -50.12 -25.18 -45.11
CA VAL A 245 -50.97 -24.09 -44.59
C VAL A 245 -50.76 -23.81 -43.10
N MET A 246 -50.38 -24.80 -42.27
CA MET A 246 -50.11 -24.56 -40.84
C MET A 246 -48.69 -24.04 -40.54
N GLU A 247 -47.74 -24.14 -41.47
CA GLU A 247 -46.40 -23.54 -41.32
C GLU A 247 -46.38 -22.02 -41.61
N ILE A 248 -47.50 -21.44 -42.08
CA ILE A 248 -47.61 -20.00 -42.36
C ILE A 248 -48.25 -19.21 -41.20
N GLU A 249 -48.91 -19.84 -40.21
CA GLU A 249 -49.75 -19.10 -39.24
C GLU A 249 -49.37 -19.24 -37.75
N VAL A 250 -48.15 -19.69 -37.41
CA VAL A 250 -47.64 -19.62 -36.03
C VAL A 250 -46.23 -19.04 -36.00
N LEU A 251 -46.11 -17.80 -36.47
CA LEU A 251 -45.16 -16.84 -35.90
C LEU A 251 -45.87 -16.08 -34.77
N GLY A 252 -45.46 -16.36 -33.54
CA GLY A 252 -45.92 -15.66 -32.34
C GLY A 252 -44.93 -15.84 -31.19
N LEU A 253 -43.86 -15.04 -31.20
CA LEU A 253 -42.92 -14.78 -30.09
C LEU A 253 -43.68 -14.39 -28.79
N PRO A 254 -43.14 -14.66 -27.57
CA PRO A 254 -42.06 -13.81 -27.04
C PRO A 254 -41.01 -14.44 -26.09
N MET A 255 -39.77 -13.93 -26.24
CA MET A 255 -38.86 -13.34 -25.21
C MET A 255 -38.18 -14.19 -24.10
N MET A 256 -36.82 -14.16 -24.18
CA MET A 256 -35.84 -13.89 -23.11
C MET A 256 -35.58 -15.01 -22.05
N THR A 257 -34.36 -15.38 -21.61
CA THR A 257 -33.02 -14.79 -21.67
C THR A 257 -31.93 -15.83 -21.30
N ASN A 258 -30.71 -15.59 -21.83
CA ASN A 258 -29.39 -15.96 -21.32
C ASN A 258 -28.90 -17.43 -21.36
N MET A 259 -28.37 -17.82 -22.53
CA MET A 259 -27.16 -18.65 -22.59
C MET A 259 -26.00 -17.80 -23.11
N GLY A 260 -25.05 -17.52 -22.22
CA GLY A 260 -23.74 -17.01 -22.58
C GLY A 260 -22.91 -18.12 -23.22
N LEU A 261 -22.53 -17.91 -24.48
CA LEU A 261 -21.45 -18.62 -25.13
C LEU A 261 -20.13 -18.06 -24.61
N SER A 262 -19.28 -18.93 -24.07
CA SER A 262 -17.83 -18.81 -24.24
C SER A 262 -17.34 -20.17 -24.73
N GLY A 263 -16.84 -20.18 -25.96
CA GLY A 263 -16.20 -21.33 -26.54
C GLY A 263 -14.83 -21.55 -25.90
N SER A 264 -14.44 -22.82 -25.78
CA SER A 264 -13.13 -23.23 -26.24
C SER A 264 -13.17 -24.72 -26.58
N SER A 265 -12.80 -24.97 -27.82
CA SER A 265 -12.51 -26.23 -28.48
C SER A 265 -11.26 -26.89 -27.89
N GLY A 266 -11.31 -28.21 -27.68
CA GLY A 266 -10.13 -29.06 -27.57
C GLY A 266 -10.42 -30.44 -26.95
N PRO A 267 -9.91 -31.57 -27.50
CA PRO A 267 -10.69 -32.81 -27.63
C PRO A 267 -10.22 -33.96 -26.71
N SER A 268 -11.00 -35.04 -26.71
CA SER A 268 -10.60 -36.36 -26.21
C SER A 268 -10.77 -37.41 -27.32
N LEU A 269 -9.73 -38.20 -27.63
CA LEU A 269 -9.66 -39.66 -27.41
C LEU A 269 -8.58 -40.37 -28.26
N LEU A 270 -7.83 -41.27 -27.59
CA LEU A 270 -7.29 -42.59 -28.01
C LEU A 270 -6.28 -42.67 -29.17
N MET A 271 -5.35 -43.63 -29.30
CA MET A 271 -4.59 -44.61 -28.48
C MET A 271 -3.70 -45.36 -29.52
N GLU A 272 -2.55 -45.90 -29.11
CA GLU A 272 -1.64 -46.80 -29.88
C GLU A 272 -0.81 -46.13 -31.00
N GLY A 273 0.49 -46.39 -31.26
CA GLY A 273 1.51 -47.30 -30.73
C GLY A 273 2.70 -47.33 -31.72
N LEU A 274 3.92 -47.63 -31.23
CA LEU A 274 5.18 -47.98 -31.91
C LEU A 274 6.21 -46.88 -32.29
N MET A 275 7.47 -47.23 -32.00
CA MET A 275 8.71 -46.44 -31.82
C MET A 275 9.56 -46.29 -33.13
N PRO A 276 10.91 -46.01 -33.10
CA PRO A 276 11.59 -44.71 -32.90
C PRO A 276 12.72 -44.44 -33.92
N ILE A 277 13.02 -43.22 -34.41
CA ILE A 277 14.36 -42.90 -34.99
C ILE A 277 14.77 -41.42 -34.76
N THR A 278 15.91 -41.28 -34.08
CA THR A 278 17.02 -40.30 -34.09
C THR A 278 17.05 -39.19 -35.17
N LEU A 279 17.26 -37.92 -34.77
CA LEU A 279 18.44 -37.10 -35.16
C LEU A 279 18.54 -35.77 -34.40
N MET A 280 19.77 -35.28 -34.30
CA MET A 280 20.27 -34.18 -33.48
C MET A 280 20.11 -32.76 -34.06
N ALA A 281 20.26 -31.78 -33.15
CA ALA A 281 21.13 -30.60 -33.25
C ALA A 281 20.72 -29.33 -34.03
N HIS A 282 20.83 -28.20 -33.29
CA HIS A 282 21.14 -26.81 -33.68
C HIS A 282 20.13 -26.11 -34.62
N THR A 283 19.58 -24.94 -34.28
CA THR A 283 20.30 -23.66 -34.22
C THR A 283 19.71 -22.63 -33.25
N HIS A 284 20.61 -21.77 -32.81
CA HIS A 284 20.50 -20.67 -31.85
C HIS A 284 19.94 -19.38 -32.51
N ILE A 285 19.38 -18.49 -31.68
CA ILE A 285 19.35 -17.01 -31.82
C ILE A 285 18.39 -16.44 -32.85
N GLU A 286 17.27 -15.87 -32.37
CA GLU A 286 16.69 -14.57 -32.78
C GLU A 286 15.32 -14.37 -32.11
N SER A 287 15.26 -13.66 -30.97
CA SER A 287 13.99 -13.07 -30.47
C SER A 287 14.14 -12.00 -29.37
N THR A 288 15.34 -11.43 -29.17
CA THR A 288 15.56 -10.40 -28.13
C THR A 288 15.88 -9.00 -28.66
N HIS A 289 15.51 -8.67 -29.91
CA HIS A 289 15.80 -7.35 -30.49
C HIS A 289 14.62 -6.58 -31.10
N LEU A 290 13.37 -7.07 -30.97
CA LEU A 290 12.20 -6.41 -31.60
C LEU A 290 11.20 -5.74 -30.63
N ALA A 291 11.42 -5.79 -29.32
CA ALA A 291 10.52 -5.16 -28.34
C ALA A 291 11.05 -3.84 -27.75
N ALA A 292 12.30 -3.47 -28.01
CA ALA A 292 12.93 -2.27 -27.46
C ALA A 292 12.78 -1.00 -28.35
N SER A 293 12.28 -1.13 -29.59
CA SER A 293 12.16 0.02 -30.52
C SER A 293 10.73 0.58 -30.67
N MET A 294 9.72 0.00 -30.01
CA MET A 294 8.32 0.46 -30.08
C MET A 294 7.90 1.39 -28.93
N LEU A 295 8.86 1.85 -28.10
CA LEU A 295 8.58 2.68 -26.92
C LEU A 295 9.11 4.12 -27.00
N SER A 296 9.58 4.60 -28.16
CA SER A 296 10.09 5.98 -28.27
C SER A 296 9.27 6.95 -29.13
N ASN A 297 8.23 6.51 -29.86
CA ASN A 297 7.50 7.41 -30.77
C ASN A 297 6.00 7.08 -30.86
N CYS A 298 5.21 7.42 -29.83
CA CYS A 298 3.78 7.69 -30.03
C CYS A 298 3.15 8.54 -28.90
N GLN A 299 3.10 9.84 -29.17
CA GLN A 299 2.12 10.85 -28.75
C GLN A 299 1.64 10.96 -27.28
N ALA A 300 2.18 11.98 -26.63
CA ALA A 300 1.76 12.61 -25.39
C ALA A 300 0.45 13.45 -25.47
N SER A 301 -0.44 13.21 -26.43
CA SER A 301 -1.67 14.02 -26.62
C SER A 301 -2.91 13.45 -25.93
N HIS A 302 -2.97 12.14 -25.66
CA HIS A 302 -4.19 11.52 -25.11
C HIS A 302 -4.31 11.59 -23.57
N PHE A 303 -3.20 11.76 -22.85
CA PHE A 303 -3.19 11.82 -21.38
C PHE A 303 -3.67 13.16 -20.80
N ARG A 304 -3.54 14.26 -21.55
CA ARG A 304 -4.01 15.59 -21.11
C ARG A 304 -5.53 15.69 -21.08
N ASN A 305 -6.22 15.09 -22.04
CA ASN A 305 -7.68 15.11 -22.08
C ASN A 305 -8.29 14.30 -20.93
N LEU A 306 -7.72 13.14 -20.58
CA LEU A 306 -8.24 12.31 -19.49
C LEU A 306 -8.14 13.01 -18.12
N PHE A 307 -7.09 13.81 -17.89
CA PHE A 307 -6.92 14.58 -16.65
C PHE A 307 -7.90 15.76 -16.54
N ILE A 308 -8.22 16.40 -17.67
CA ILE A 308 -9.21 17.49 -17.73
C ILE A 308 -10.62 16.94 -17.49
N TYR A 309 -11.00 15.82 -18.11
CA TYR A 309 -12.30 15.19 -17.88
C TYR A 309 -12.47 14.71 -16.43
N LEU A 310 -11.42 14.12 -15.83
CA LEU A 310 -11.46 13.69 -14.43
C LEU A 310 -11.58 14.88 -13.47
N SER A 311 -10.90 15.99 -13.75
CA SER A 311 -11.00 17.21 -12.93
C SER A 311 -12.38 17.89 -13.03
N ILE A 312 -13.00 17.91 -14.21
CA ILE A 312 -14.34 18.48 -14.42
C ILE A 312 -15.41 17.62 -13.71
N PHE A 313 -15.26 16.29 -13.75
CA PHE A 313 -16.19 15.36 -13.09
C PHE A 313 -16.13 15.48 -11.57
N ILE A 314 -14.93 15.60 -11.00
CA ILE A 314 -14.74 15.82 -9.56
C ILE A 314 -15.32 17.18 -9.13
N PHE A 315 -15.14 18.23 -9.93
CA PHE A 315 -15.67 19.56 -9.63
C PHE A 315 -17.21 19.60 -9.65
N HIS A 316 -17.85 18.94 -10.63
CA HIS A 316 -19.31 18.81 -10.68
C HIS A 316 -19.86 17.99 -9.52
N PHE A 317 -19.18 16.91 -9.11
CA PHE A 317 -19.61 16.08 -7.99
C PHE A 317 -19.56 16.84 -6.66
N ILE A 318 -18.52 17.65 -6.46
CA ILE A 318 -18.37 18.51 -5.27
C ILE A 318 -19.43 19.63 -5.28
N LEU A 319 -19.69 20.25 -6.43
CA LEU A 319 -20.70 21.30 -6.55
C LEU A 319 -22.12 20.77 -6.32
N PHE A 320 -22.43 19.57 -6.85
CA PHE A 320 -23.71 18.91 -6.63
C PHE A 320 -23.93 18.56 -5.15
N TYR A 321 -22.88 18.09 -4.46
CA TYR A 321 -22.95 17.78 -3.03
C TYR A 321 -23.12 19.04 -2.15
N LEU A 322 -22.48 20.14 -2.53
CA LEU A 322 -22.67 21.45 -1.87
C LEU A 322 -24.08 22.02 -2.07
N ILE A 323 -24.65 21.87 -3.27
CA ILE A 323 -26.03 22.28 -3.55
C ILE A 323 -27.01 21.43 -2.76
N LEU A 324 -26.80 20.11 -2.68
CA LEU A 324 -27.67 19.22 -1.88
C LEU A 324 -27.61 19.56 -0.38
N LEU A 325 -26.43 19.89 0.15
CA LEU A 325 -26.29 20.31 1.55
C LEU A 325 -26.96 21.66 1.84
N SER A 326 -27.03 22.56 0.86
CA SER A 326 -27.71 23.86 1.00
C SER A 326 -29.24 23.79 0.94
N HIS A 327 -29.81 22.63 0.59
CA HIS A 327 -31.26 22.39 0.66
C HIS A 327 -31.69 21.59 1.89
N ILE A 328 -30.73 21.11 2.68
CA ILE A 328 -30.96 20.31 3.91
C ILE A 328 -30.77 21.18 5.17
N PHE A 329 -30.26 22.40 5.04
CA PHE A 329 -30.14 23.41 6.10
C PHE A 329 -30.90 24.68 5.76
#